data_AF-A0A2U2C3G9-F1
#
_entry.id   AF-A0A2U2C3G9-F1
#
_cell.length_a   1.000
_cell.length_b   1.000
_cell.length_c   1.000
_cell.angle_alpha   90.00
_cell.angle_beta   90.00
_cell.angle_gamma   90.00
#
_symmetry.space_group_name_H-M   'P 1'
#
loop_
_entity.id
_entity.type
_entity.pdbx_description
1 polymer ?
#
loop_
_entity_poly.entity_id
_entity_poly.type
_entity_poly.pdbx_seq_one_letter_code
_entity_poly.pdbx_strand_id
1 'polypeptide(L)'
;MKNENEWLNVCNLTKKGVYNFYTKNDSILKYIYRTVELGSTPIGLVPLGLKNDKLYNKDVSYTVKGHFEYKKNLQTILKKLEL
;
A
#
# COMPACT_ATOMS: atom_id res chain seq x y z
N MET A 1 9.94 -6.43 7.05
CA MET A 1 8.53 -6.03 7.32
C MET A 1 8.04 -6.82 8.52
N LYS A 2 7.18 -6.30 9.40
CA LYS A 2 6.59 -7.14 10.47
C LYS A 2 5.77 -8.27 9.83
N ASN A 3 5.88 -9.49 10.35
CA ASN A 3 5.14 -10.68 9.91
C ASN A 3 5.36 -11.10 8.44
N GLU A 4 6.60 -11.06 7.96
CA GLU A 4 6.94 -11.33 6.56
C GLU A 4 6.42 -12.68 6.03
N ASN A 5 6.54 -13.75 6.81
CA ASN A 5 6.05 -15.09 6.43
C ASN A 5 4.53 -15.15 6.26
N GLU A 6 3.77 -14.42 7.09
CA GLU A 6 2.31 -14.35 6.98
C GLU A 6 1.90 -13.64 5.68
N TRP A 7 2.58 -12.54 5.34
CA TRP A 7 2.34 -11.83 4.09
C TRP A 7 2.69 -12.66 2.86
N LEU A 8 3.78 -13.44 2.90
CA LEU A 8 4.12 -14.40 1.84
C LEU A 8 3.01 -15.44 1.66
N ASN A 9 2.50 -15.99 2.76
CA ASN A 9 1.39 -16.95 2.73
C ASN A 9 0.14 -16.32 2.09
N VAL A 10 -0.24 -15.10 2.46
CA VAL A 10 -1.38 -14.39 1.87
C VAL A 10 -1.17 -14.14 0.37
N CYS A 11 0.03 -13.73 -0.05
CA CYS A 11 0.35 -13.57 -1.47
C CYS A 11 0.18 -14.88 -2.23
N ASN A 12 0.65 -16.00 -1.67
CA ASN A 12 0.59 -17.30 -2.33
C ASN A 12 -0.84 -17.86 -2.42
N LEU A 13 -1.67 -17.65 -1.39
CA LEU A 13 -3.06 -18.11 -1.32
C LEU A 13 -4.01 -17.33 -2.26
N THR A 14 -3.71 -16.07 -2.56
CA THR A 14 -4.57 -15.24 -3.41
C THR A 14 -4.37 -15.59 -4.89
N LYS A 15 -5.49 -15.73 -5.63
CA LYS A 15 -5.45 -16.04 -7.08
C LYS A 15 -4.87 -14.88 -7.90
N LYS A 16 -5.23 -13.65 -7.57
CA LYS A 16 -4.79 -12.43 -8.27
C LYS A 16 -3.59 -11.74 -7.59
N GLY A 17 -3.08 -12.29 -6.49
CA GLY A 17 -2.07 -11.66 -5.65
C GLY A 17 -2.60 -10.53 -4.77
N VAL A 18 -1.69 -9.85 -4.11
CA VAL A 18 -1.92 -8.72 -3.20
C VAL A 18 -1.45 -7.44 -3.85
N TYR A 19 -2.29 -6.41 -3.84
CA TYR A 19 -1.96 -5.09 -4.35
C TYR A 19 -1.75 -4.12 -3.20
N ASN A 20 -0.53 -3.59 -3.09
CA ASN A 20 -0.22 -2.47 -2.21
C ASN A 20 -0.33 -1.16 -3.01
N PHE A 21 -1.46 -0.48 -2.86
CA PHE A 21 -1.62 0.88 -3.34
C PHE A 21 -1.01 1.83 -2.32
N TYR A 22 0.10 2.49 -2.68
CA TYR A 22 0.79 3.41 -1.79
C TYR A 22 0.85 4.81 -2.37
N THR A 23 0.88 5.82 -1.49
CA THR A 23 1.07 7.22 -1.86
C THR A 23 2.06 7.89 -0.92
N LYS A 24 2.93 8.74 -1.47
CA LYS A 24 3.86 9.57 -0.68
C LYS A 24 3.19 10.80 -0.07
N ASN A 25 1.93 11.07 -0.45
CA ASN A 25 1.18 12.27 -0.06
C ASN A 25 0.33 12.08 1.21
N ASP A 26 0.39 10.90 1.85
CA ASP A 26 -0.40 10.63 3.05
C ASP A 26 0.28 11.21 4.30
N SER A 27 -0.12 12.42 4.70
CA SER A 27 0.41 13.10 5.89
C SER A 27 0.04 12.39 7.20
N ILE A 28 -1.10 11.70 7.27
CA ILE A 28 -1.54 10.98 8.46
C ILE A 28 -0.62 9.80 8.72
N LEU A 29 -0.33 9.01 7.68
CA LEU A 29 0.66 7.95 7.77
C LEU A 29 2.06 8.51 8.05
N LYS A 30 2.47 9.53 7.29
CA LYS A 30 3.83 10.10 7.37
C LYS A 30 4.20 10.66 8.74
N TYR A 31 3.25 11.31 9.43
CA TYR A 31 3.53 12.01 10.68
C TYR A 31 2.89 11.35 11.90
N ILE A 32 1.59 11.04 11.86
CA ILE A 32 0.87 10.57 13.05
C ILE A 32 1.21 9.10 13.31
N TYR A 33 0.94 8.21 12.34
CA TYR A 33 1.19 6.77 12.52
C TYR A 33 2.67 6.48 12.70
N ARG A 34 3.54 7.13 11.92
CA ARG A 34 4.99 6.98 12.10
C ARG A 34 5.44 7.31 13.53
N THR A 35 4.84 8.32 14.17
CA THR A 35 5.17 8.68 15.56
C THR A 35 4.67 7.63 16.54
N VAL A 36 3.41 7.16 16.38
CA VAL A 36 2.81 6.13 17.24
C VAL A 36 3.53 4.79 17.13
N GLU A 37 4.03 4.45 15.94
CA GLU A 37 4.76 3.20 15.69
C GLU A 37 6.28 3.30 15.94
N LEU A 38 6.71 4.24 16.79
CA LEU A 38 8.10 4.43 17.20
C LEU A 38 9.07 4.60 16.01
N GLY A 39 8.64 5.34 14.98
CA GLY A 39 9.44 5.64 13.80
C GLY A 39 9.38 4.57 12.70
N SER A 40 8.64 3.46 12.90
CA SER A 40 8.39 2.46 11.86
C SER A 40 7.75 3.10 10.63
N THR A 41 8.04 2.57 9.44
CA THR A 41 7.44 3.07 8.20
C THR A 41 6.06 2.43 8.00
N PRO A 42 4.96 3.20 7.99
CA PRO A 42 3.63 2.63 7.83
C PRO A 42 3.40 2.06 6.43
N ILE A 43 2.63 0.98 6.35
CA ILE A 43 2.17 0.41 5.08
C ILE A 43 1.24 1.43 4.38
N GLY A 44 1.32 1.51 3.05
CA GLY A 44 0.56 2.46 2.25
C GLY A 44 1.27 3.80 2.01
N LEU A 45 2.41 4.06 2.65
CA LEU A 45 3.26 5.24 2.37
C LEU A 45 4.37 4.95 1.35
N VAL A 46 4.85 3.70 1.32
CA VAL A 46 5.99 3.22 0.52
C VAL A 46 5.69 1.84 -0.08
N PRO A 47 6.45 1.40 -1.11
CA PRO A 47 6.37 0.02 -1.55
C PRO A 47 6.75 -0.95 -0.42
N LEU A 48 6.06 -2.09 -0.35
CA LEU A 48 6.44 -3.20 0.51
C LEU A 48 7.71 -3.85 -0.02
N GLY A 49 8.73 -3.97 0.83
CA GLY A 49 10.04 -4.56 0.50
C GLY A 49 10.08 -6.09 0.45
N LEU A 50 8.92 -6.75 0.29
CA LEU A 50 8.82 -8.21 0.21
C LEU A 50 9.04 -8.68 -1.23
N LYS A 51 9.88 -9.70 -1.43
CA LYS A 51 10.08 -10.32 -2.75
C LYS A 51 9.08 -11.45 -2.95
N ASN A 52 8.03 -11.20 -3.72
CA ASN A 52 7.05 -12.19 -4.14
C ASN A 52 6.45 -11.76 -5.49
N ASP A 53 6.27 -12.69 -6.42
CA ASP A 53 5.74 -12.46 -7.76
C ASP A 53 4.25 -12.10 -7.78
N LYS A 54 3.53 -12.44 -6.71
CA LYS A 54 2.12 -12.08 -6.47
C LYS A 54 1.94 -10.86 -5.57
N LEU A 55 3.00 -10.09 -5.30
CA LEU A 55 2.91 -8.82 -4.59
C LEU A 55 3.14 -7.65 -5.55
N TYR A 56 2.11 -6.82 -5.72
CA TYR A 56 2.12 -5.70 -6.65
C TYR A 56 2.12 -4.38 -5.90
N ASN A 57 3.27 -3.73 -5.84
CA ASN A 57 3.38 -2.35 -5.37
C ASN A 57 2.96 -1.39 -6.49
N LYS A 58 1.94 -0.55 -6.26
CA LYS A 58 1.49 0.46 -7.22
C LYS A 58 1.49 1.85 -6.57
N ASP A 59 2.31 2.73 -7.12
CA ASP A 59 2.33 4.14 -6.73
C ASP A 59 1.07 4.84 -7.26
N VAL A 60 0.22 5.30 -6.36
CA VAL A 60 -0.99 6.06 -6.69
C VAL A 60 -0.87 7.55 -6.33
N SER A 61 0.34 8.06 -6.07
CA SER A 61 0.58 9.44 -5.64
C SER A 61 0.09 10.50 -6.63
N TYR A 62 -0.03 10.16 -7.92
CA TYR A 62 -0.64 11.06 -8.90
C TYR A 62 -2.13 11.30 -8.61
N THR A 63 -2.86 10.25 -8.20
CA THR A 63 -4.32 10.26 -8.02
C THR A 63 -4.72 10.52 -6.56
N VAL A 64 -3.98 9.97 -5.59
CA VAL A 64 -4.27 10.07 -4.16
C VAL A 64 -3.33 11.10 -3.52
N LYS A 65 -3.89 12.23 -3.06
CA LYS A 65 -3.16 13.34 -2.44
C LYS A 65 -3.23 13.36 -0.91
N GLY A 66 -3.95 12.42 -0.29
CA GLY A 66 -4.03 12.30 1.16
C GLY A 66 -4.81 11.06 1.62
N HIS A 67 -4.76 10.79 2.92
CA HIS A 67 -5.30 9.57 3.55
C HIS A 67 -6.77 9.27 3.20
N PHE A 68 -7.63 10.29 3.25
CA PHE A 68 -9.06 10.12 3.03
C PHE A 68 -9.43 10.05 1.54
N GLU A 69 -8.45 10.15 0.63
CA GLU A 69 -8.71 10.24 -0.80
C GLU A 69 -8.82 8.89 -1.51
N TYR A 70 -8.44 7.78 -0.86
CA TYR A 70 -8.52 6.45 -1.47
C TYR A 70 -9.95 6.09 -1.87
N LYS A 71 -10.91 6.25 -0.95
CA LYS A 71 -12.31 5.85 -1.19
C LYS A 71 -12.93 6.60 -2.37
N LYS A 72 -12.71 7.92 -2.47
CA LYS A 72 -13.24 8.74 -3.57
C LYS A 72 -12.57 8.42 -4.91
N ASN A 73 -11.30 8.02 -4.90
CA ASN A 73 -10.52 7.77 -6.12
C ASN A 73 -10.44 6.29 -6.51
N LEU A 74 -11.08 5.38 -5.76
CA LEU A 74 -10.91 3.94 -5.95
C LEU A 74 -11.20 3.49 -7.38
N GLN A 75 -12.33 3.95 -7.96
CA GLN A 75 -12.67 3.62 -9.35
C GLN A 75 -11.62 4.14 -10.35
N THR A 76 -11.12 5.35 -10.14
CA THR A 76 -10.06 5.94 -10.97
C THR A 76 -8.76 5.14 -10.87
N ILE A 77 -8.41 4.67 -9.67
CA ILE A 77 -7.22 3.83 -9.43
C ILE A 77 -7.35 2.51 -10.20
N LEU A 78 -8.46 1.80 -10.00
CA LEU A 78 -8.70 0.50 -10.65
C LEU A 78 -8.71 0.62 -12.17
N LYS A 79 -9.41 1.63 -12.72
CA LYS A 79 -9.45 1.89 -14.16
C LYS A 79 -8.07 2.19 -14.75
N LYS A 80 -7.25 3.01 -14.07
CA LYS A 80 -5.88 3.33 -14.53
C LYS A 80 -4.93 2.15 -14.49
N LEU A 81 -5.19 1.18 -13.62
CA LEU A 81 -4.36 -0.01 -13.42
C LEU A 81 -4.91 -1.24 -14.15
N GLU A 82 -6.04 -1.11 -14.84
CA GLU A 82 -6.73 -2.20 -15.55
C GLU A 82 -7.08 -3.39 -14.64
N LEU A 83 -7.56 -3.09 -13.41
CA LEU A 83 -7.90 -4.07 -12.36
C LEU A 83 -9.41 -4.26 -12.16
#